data_AF-A0A516GPJ7-F1
#
_entry.id   AF-A0A516GPJ7-F1
#
_cell.length_a   1.000
_cell.length_b   1.000
_cell.length_c   1.000
_cell.angle_alpha   90.00
_cell.angle_beta   90.00
_cell.angle_gamma   90.00
#
_symmetry.space_group_name_H-M   'P 1'
#
loop_
_entity.id
_entity.type
_entity.pdbx_description
1 polymer ?
#
loop_
_entity_poly.entity_id
_entity_poly.type
_entity_poly.pdbx_seq_one_letter_code
_entity_poly.pdbx_strand_id
1 'polypeptide(L)'
;MKLHLLLTAVLSWFCFAALNAQEVEYKGVAYEVKGSSILLNGYTVTETLTLDDQRNIRNAYEARSKEFRAQKKAEKDKEKAIAKAERKADKARKKAEKDTQGKKKFGLF
;
A
#
# COMPACT_ATOMS: atom_id res chain seq x y z
N MET A 1 20.95 -8.12 -22.20
CA MET A 1 19.59 -8.27 -21.60
C MET A 1 19.58 -8.25 -20.07
N LYS A 2 20.52 -8.89 -19.37
CA LYS A 2 20.50 -8.99 -17.89
C LYS A 2 20.72 -7.65 -17.15
N LEU A 3 21.52 -6.74 -17.73
CA LEU A 3 21.81 -5.42 -17.12
C LEU A 3 20.57 -4.51 -17.07
N HIS A 4 19.77 -4.48 -18.14
CA HIS A 4 18.53 -3.69 -18.17
C HIS A 4 17.51 -4.18 -17.14
N LEU A 5 17.44 -5.50 -16.92
CA LEU A 5 16.53 -6.14 -15.96
C LEU A 5 16.90 -5.82 -14.50
N LEU A 6 18.20 -5.75 -14.20
CA LEU A 6 18.71 -5.28 -12.90
C LEU A 6 18.45 -3.78 -12.69
N LEU A 7 18.65 -2.96 -13.72
CA LEU A 7 18.42 -1.51 -13.64
C LEU A 7 16.93 -1.19 -13.39
N THR A 8 16.02 -1.90 -14.06
CA THR A 8 14.57 -1.76 -13.83
C THR A 8 14.15 -2.19 -12.43
N ALA A 9 14.79 -3.21 -11.86
CA ALA A 9 14.50 -3.68 -10.51
C ALA A 9 14.97 -2.67 -9.44
N VAL A 10 16.15 -2.07 -9.61
CA VAL A 10 16.70 -1.05 -8.69
C VAL A 10 15.89 0.24 -8.74
N LEU A 11 15.50 0.68 -9.94
CA LEU A 11 14.69 1.90 -10.12
C LEU A 11 13.29 1.72 -9.49
N SER A 12 12.70 0.52 -9.64
CA SER A 12 11.42 0.16 -9.00
C SER A 12 11.53 0.20 -7.47
N TRP A 13 12.63 -0.28 -6.89
CA TRP A 13 12.84 -0.27 -5.43
C TRP A 13 12.98 1.15 -4.86
N PHE A 14 13.60 2.08 -5.59
CA PHE A 14 13.81 3.45 -5.14
C PHE A 14 12.51 4.26 -5.07
N CYS A 15 11.53 3.99 -5.96
CA CYS A 15 10.22 4.65 -5.93
C CYS A 15 9.40 4.35 -4.67
N PHE A 16 9.68 3.27 -3.92
CA PHE A 16 8.94 2.94 -2.70
C PHE A 16 9.47 3.66 -1.44
N ALA A 17 10.63 4.31 -1.49
CA ALA A 17 11.26 4.90 -0.31
C ALA A 17 10.66 6.25 0.12
N ALA A 18 9.97 6.96 -0.78
CA ALA A 18 9.48 8.33 -0.53
C ALA A 18 8.12 8.42 0.21
N LEU A 19 7.58 7.31 0.73
CA LEU A 19 6.15 7.19 1.02
C LEU A 19 5.69 7.43 2.47
N ASN A 20 6.54 7.87 3.39
CA ASN A 20 6.19 7.77 4.83
C ASN A 20 6.37 9.03 5.68
N ALA A 21 6.08 10.22 5.13
CA ALA A 21 5.74 11.40 5.93
C ALA A 21 4.40 11.95 5.43
N GLN A 22 3.39 12.00 6.31
CA GLN A 22 2.06 12.45 5.94
C GLN A 22 1.96 13.94 6.28
N GLU A 23 2.17 14.79 5.28
CA GLU A 23 2.02 16.23 5.39
C GLU A 23 0.56 16.59 5.65
N VAL A 24 0.34 17.67 6.40
CA VAL A 24 -0.98 18.20 6.74
C VAL A 24 -0.95 19.68 6.48
N GLU A 25 -1.78 20.12 5.55
CA GLU A 25 -1.96 21.54 5.28
C GLU A 25 -2.90 22.14 6.32
N TYR A 26 -2.41 23.16 7.03
CA TYR A 26 -3.19 23.94 7.98
C TYR A 26 -2.87 25.41 7.79
N LYS A 27 -3.91 26.23 7.57
CA LYS A 27 -3.78 27.67 7.27
C LYS A 27 -2.82 27.97 6.10
N GLY A 28 -2.79 27.11 5.08
CA GLY A 28 -1.92 27.26 3.90
C GLY A 28 -0.46 26.88 4.13
N VAL A 29 -0.13 26.29 5.28
CA VAL A 29 1.21 25.81 5.61
C VAL A 29 1.19 24.29 5.75
N ALA A 30 2.12 23.62 5.08
CA ALA A 30 2.30 22.18 5.17
C ALA A 30 3.15 21.84 6.40
N TYR A 31 2.55 21.12 7.35
CA TYR A 31 3.22 20.61 8.54
C TYR A 31 3.38 19.09 8.45
N GLU A 32 4.47 18.58 9.02
CA GLU A 32 4.66 17.15 9.24
C GLU A 32 4.39 16.82 10.70
N VAL A 33 3.64 15.75 10.97
CA VAL A 33 3.41 15.29 12.35
C VAL A 33 4.19 14.00 12.59
N LYS A 34 5.11 14.03 13.57
CA LYS A 34 5.94 12.89 13.97
C LYS A 34 5.83 12.64 15.47
N GLY A 35 5.00 11.65 15.83
CA GLY A 35 4.71 11.35 17.23
C GLY A 35 4.01 12.53 17.91
N SER A 36 4.63 13.11 18.93
CA SER A 36 4.15 14.32 19.61
C SER A 36 4.63 15.63 18.95
N SER A 37 5.58 15.56 18.02
CA SER A 37 6.17 16.75 17.41
C SER A 37 5.45 17.16 16.13
N ILE A 38 5.29 18.46 15.95
CA ILE A 38 4.87 19.10 14.70
C ILE A 38 6.10 19.76 14.11
N LEU A 39 6.38 19.44 12.85
CA LEU A 39 7.53 19.93 12.12
C LEU A 39 7.08 20.79 10.94
N LEU A 40 7.87 21.80 10.62
CA LEU A 40 7.76 22.60 9.42
C LEU A 40 9.09 22.51 8.68
N ASN A 41 9.08 21.99 7.45
CA ASN A 41 10.30 21.78 6.66
C ASN A 41 11.40 21.00 7.43
N GLY A 42 10.99 19.99 8.20
CA GLY A 42 11.91 19.17 9.01
C GLY A 42 12.37 19.78 10.35
N TYR A 43 11.95 21.01 10.68
CA TYR A 43 12.26 21.65 11.96
C TYR A 43 11.08 21.56 12.93
N THR A 44 11.33 21.16 14.18
CA THR A 44 10.29 21.10 15.22
C THR A 44 9.79 22.51 15.55
N VAL A 45 8.50 22.74 15.34
CA VAL A 45 7.80 24.01 15.62
C VAL A 45 6.65 23.82 16.62
N THR A 46 6.54 22.66 17.26
CA THR A 46 5.44 22.32 18.18
C THR A 46 5.21 23.41 19.22
N GLU A 47 6.26 23.88 19.88
CA GLU A 47 6.17 24.84 20.99
C GLU A 47 5.89 26.28 20.52
N THR A 48 6.14 26.59 19.25
CA THR A 48 5.86 27.92 18.68
C THR A 48 4.40 28.05 18.24
N LEU A 49 3.66 26.95 18.18
CA LEU A 49 2.24 26.90 17.84
C LEU A 49 1.38 27.03 19.10
N THR A 50 0.23 27.71 18.95
CA THR A 50 -0.78 27.75 20.01
C THR A 50 -1.36 26.36 20.27
N LEU A 51 -1.89 26.13 21.47
CA LEU A 51 -2.50 24.83 21.82
C LEU A 51 -3.65 24.46 20.87
N ASP A 52 -4.45 25.43 20.43
CA ASP A 52 -5.52 25.20 19.46
C ASP A 52 -4.96 24.81 18.08
N ASP A 53 -3.91 25.48 17.62
CA ASP A 53 -3.27 25.15 16.34
C ASP A 53 -2.65 23.75 16.40
N GLN A 54 -1.95 23.41 17.50
CA GLN A 54 -1.42 22.07 17.71
C GLN A 54 -2.53 21.00 17.66
N ARG A 55 -3.65 21.25 18.33
CA ARG A 55 -4.80 20.34 18.33
C ARG A 55 -5.39 20.19 16.92
N ASN A 56 -5.58 21.29 16.21
CA ASN A 56 -6.19 21.28 14.88
C ASN A 56 -5.30 20.56 13.86
N ILE A 57 -3.99 20.80 13.88
CA ILE A 57 -3.01 20.12 13.02
C ILE A 57 -3.02 18.61 13.30
N ARG A 58 -3.03 18.20 14.58
CA ARG A 58 -3.11 16.77 14.96
C ARG A 58 -4.43 16.13 14.54
N ASN A 59 -5.55 16.82 14.72
CA ASN A 59 -6.85 16.31 14.29
C ASN A 59 -6.92 16.11 12.76
N ALA A 60 -6.39 17.06 12.00
CA ALA A 60 -6.31 16.96 10.54
C ALA A 60 -5.38 15.81 10.11
N TYR A 61 -4.24 15.65 10.79
CA TYR A 61 -3.36 14.48 10.62
C TYR A 61 -4.08 13.16 10.86
N GLU A 62 -4.81 13.05 11.97
CA GLU A 62 -5.54 11.82 12.31
C GLU A 62 -6.64 11.49 11.30
N ALA A 63 -7.38 12.49 10.83
CA ALA A 63 -8.40 12.31 9.81
C ALA A 63 -7.79 11.75 8.52
N ARG A 64 -6.71 12.37 8.04
CA ARG A 64 -5.98 11.93 6.84
C ARG A 64 -5.35 10.55 7.01
N SER A 65 -4.83 10.25 8.20
CA SER A 65 -4.28 8.93 8.52
C SER A 65 -5.36 7.84 8.53
N LYS A 66 -6.55 8.13 9.07
CA LYS A 66 -7.70 7.22 9.04
C LYS A 66 -8.14 6.92 7.61
N GLU A 67 -8.26 7.94 6.77
CA GLU A 67 -8.60 7.79 5.34
C GLU A 67 -7.58 6.92 4.62
N PHE A 68 -6.28 7.20 4.80
CA PHE A 68 -5.22 6.41 4.18
C PHE A 68 -5.24 4.95 4.64
N ARG A 69 -5.45 4.70 5.94
CA ARG A 69 -5.59 3.33 6.47
C ARG A 69 -6.80 2.61 5.89
N ALA A 70 -7.93 3.31 5.72
CA ALA A 70 -9.13 2.76 5.11
C ALA A 70 -8.91 2.40 3.64
N GLN A 71 -8.26 3.28 2.86
CA GLN A 71 -7.90 3.01 1.47
C GLN A 71 -6.97 1.80 1.36
N LYS A 72 -5.91 1.75 2.17
CA LYS A 72 -4.96 0.62 2.21
C LYS A 72 -5.64 -0.70 2.58
N LYS A 73 -6.63 -0.67 3.48
CA LYS A 73 -7.41 -1.87 3.82
C LYS A 73 -8.27 -2.31 2.63
N ALA A 74 -8.97 -1.38 1.98
CA ALA A 74 -9.79 -1.67 0.81
C ALA A 74 -8.95 -2.24 -0.35
N GLU A 75 -7.75 -1.72 -0.59
CA GLU A 75 -6.82 -2.23 -1.60
C GLU A 75 -6.39 -3.67 -1.29
N LYS A 76 -5.98 -3.95 -0.04
CA LYS A 76 -5.64 -5.31 0.40
C LYS A 76 -6.80 -6.29 0.27
N ASP A 77 -8.02 -5.84 0.53
CA ASP A 77 -9.20 -6.70 0.42
C ASP A 77 -9.53 -7.01 -1.05
N LYS A 78 -9.34 -6.03 -1.97
CA LYS A 78 -9.42 -6.27 -3.42
C LYS A 78 -8.35 -7.25 -3.89
N GLU A 79 -7.10 -7.08 -3.47
CA GLU A 79 -6.00 -7.97 -3.83
C GLU A 79 -6.26 -9.40 -3.37
N LYS A 80 -6.76 -9.58 -2.13
CA LYS A 80 -7.17 -10.90 -1.62
C LYS A 80 -8.31 -11.52 -2.41
N ALA A 81 -9.25 -10.72 -2.89
CA ALA A 81 -10.37 -11.21 -3.70
C ALA A 81 -9.89 -11.75 -5.05
N ILE A 82 -9.00 -11.00 -5.72
CA ILE A 82 -8.35 -11.41 -6.97
C ILE A 82 -7.56 -12.69 -6.76
N ALA A 83 -6.69 -12.74 -5.74
CA ALA A 83 -5.89 -13.93 -5.43
C ALA A 83 -6.75 -15.17 -5.12
N LYS A 84 -7.91 -15.00 -4.47
CA LYS A 84 -8.87 -16.10 -4.24
C LYS A 84 -9.51 -16.58 -5.54
N ALA A 85 -9.89 -15.68 -6.44
CA ALA A 85 -10.47 -16.03 -7.74
C ALA A 85 -9.46 -16.79 -8.60
N GLU A 86 -8.22 -16.32 -8.68
CA GLU A 86 -7.13 -17.00 -9.39
C GLU A 86 -6.88 -18.41 -8.86
N ARG A 87 -6.82 -18.58 -7.53
CA ARG A 87 -6.67 -19.91 -6.91
C ARG A 87 -7.81 -20.86 -7.24
N LYS A 88 -9.06 -20.36 -7.32
CA LYS A 88 -10.21 -21.18 -7.72
C LYS A 88 -10.10 -21.60 -9.17
N ALA A 89 -9.74 -20.68 -10.06
CA ALA A 89 -9.55 -20.95 -11.48
C ALA A 89 -8.42 -21.97 -11.72
N ASP A 90 -7.28 -21.82 -11.04
CA ASP A 90 -6.16 -22.77 -11.13
C ASP A 90 -6.54 -24.18 -10.67
N LYS A 91 -7.28 -24.29 -9.55
CA LYS A 91 -7.80 -25.58 -9.07
C LYS A 91 -8.75 -26.23 -10.08
N ALA A 92 -9.65 -25.46 -10.68
CA ALA A 92 -10.58 -25.96 -11.68
C ALA A 92 -9.85 -26.46 -12.94
N ARG A 93 -8.86 -25.70 -13.43
CA ARG A 93 -7.99 -26.10 -14.55
C ARG A 93 -7.24 -27.41 -14.25
N LYS A 94 -6.58 -27.48 -13.10
CA LYS A 94 -5.86 -28.70 -12.66
C LYS A 94 -6.78 -29.92 -12.54
N LYS A 95 -8.03 -29.74 -12.09
CA LYS A 95 -9.00 -30.84 -12.02
C LYS A 95 -9.39 -31.32 -13.42
N ALA A 96 -9.71 -30.40 -14.33
CA ALA A 96 -10.05 -30.74 -15.71
C ALA A 96 -8.88 -31.42 -16.45
N GLU A 97 -7.64 -30.98 -16.21
CA GLU A 97 -6.44 -31.63 -16.76
C GLU A 97 -6.27 -33.07 -16.22
N LYS A 98 -6.47 -33.29 -14.92
CA LYS A 98 -6.42 -34.63 -14.33
C LYS A 98 -7.50 -35.55 -14.89
N ASP A 99 -8.73 -35.06 -15.03
CA ASP A 99 -9.84 -35.84 -15.55
C ASP A 99 -9.64 -36.22 -17.03
N THR A 100 -9.08 -35.32 -17.84
CA THR A 100 -8.76 -35.60 -19.25
C THR A 100 -7.56 -36.55 -19.39
N GLN A 101 -6.50 -36.40 -18.58
CA GLN A 101 -5.38 -37.34 -18.55
C GLN A 101 -5.79 -38.73 -18.07
N GLY A 102 -6.63 -38.82 -17.03
CA GLY A 102 -7.19 -40.08 -16.54
C GLY A 102 -7.99 -40.80 -17.63
N LYS A 103 -8.90 -40.10 -18.31
CA LYS A 103 -9.67 -40.66 -19.43
C LYS A 103 -8.78 -41.12 -20.59
N LYS A 104 -7.74 -40.34 -20.95
CA LYS A 104 -6.76 -40.73 -21.98
C LYS A 104 -5.96 -41.97 -21.58
N LYS A 105 -5.61 -42.11 -20.29
CA LYS A 105 -4.85 -43.26 -19.78
C LYS A 105 -5.67 -44.55 -19.74
N PHE A 106 -6.98 -44.45 -19.51
CA PHE A 106 -7.89 -45.61 -19.48
C PHE A 106 -8.48 -45.97 -20.85
N GLY A 107 -8.59 -45.03 -21.79
CA GLY A 107 -9.06 -45.30 -23.17
C GLY A 107 -8.00 -45.83 -24.13
N LEU A 108 -6.81 -46.15 -23.63
CA LEU A 108 -5.67 -46.71 -24.38
C LEU A 108 -5.39 -48.18 -24.01
N PHE A 109 -6.32 -48.83 -23.29
CA PHE A 109 -6.34 -50.26 -22.98
C PHE A 109 -7.57 -50.92 -23.60
#